data_AF-A0A402WB29-F1
#
_entry.id   AF-A0A402WB29-F1
#
_cell.length_a   1.000
_cell.length_b   1.000
_cell.length_c   1.000
_cell.angle_alpha   90.00
_cell.angle_beta   90.00
_cell.angle_gamma   90.00
#
_symmetry.space_group_name_H-M   'P 1'
#
loop_
_entity.id
_entity.type
_entity.pdbx_description
1 polymer ?
#
loop_
_entity_poly.entity_id
_entity_poly.type
_entity_poly.pdbx_seq_one_letter_code
_entity_poly.pdbx_strand_id
1 'polypeptide(L)'
;MQLKLSEIEKTYLDQKFPDIHFSFYQSTDIEHFISCFVARVPNHQRCKDNWLNITTEIAINFQAALTSELASWNIYLVFICPEQIDKHLKYQIENNRFALRKIVLASKIDETMWEQQIRDILGRTILGDDLELDSVLDRACTDPLITTDENFIRRALTNAPKIPLDGKEKSIQIRRKQIEELLVQVTKI
;
A
#
# COMPACT_ATOMS: atom_id res chain seq x y z
N MET A 1 -0.66 13.09 -8.50
CA MET A 1 0.65 12.94 -7.82
C MET A 1 1.55 12.14 -8.75
N GLN A 2 2.85 12.43 -8.87
CA GLN A 2 3.77 11.66 -9.71
C GLN A 2 5.06 11.40 -8.95
N LEU A 3 5.75 10.29 -9.26
CA LEU A 3 7.09 9.99 -8.76
C LEU A 3 8.12 10.40 -9.81
N LYS A 4 9.08 11.26 -9.45
CA LYS A 4 10.17 11.71 -10.32
C LYS A 4 11.51 11.21 -9.80
N LEU A 5 12.40 10.88 -10.74
CA LEU A 5 13.78 10.55 -10.43
C LEU A 5 14.41 11.74 -9.71
N SER A 6 15.09 11.46 -8.60
CA SER A 6 15.72 12.44 -7.74
C SER A 6 17.20 12.10 -7.57
N GLU A 7 18.05 13.12 -7.61
CA GLU A 7 19.50 13.02 -7.41
C GLU A 7 19.81 13.10 -5.91
N ILE A 8 19.34 12.14 -5.12
CA ILE A 8 19.87 11.94 -3.77
C ILE A 8 21.13 11.08 -3.83
N GLU A 9 22.05 11.35 -2.92
CA GLU A 9 23.33 10.66 -2.79
C GLU A 9 23.11 9.18 -2.41
N LYS A 10 22.93 8.34 -3.44
CA LYS A 10 22.88 6.87 -3.37
C LYS A 10 24.26 6.22 -3.40
N THR A 11 25.32 7.03 -3.33
CA THR A 11 26.72 6.62 -3.41
C THR A 11 27.06 5.48 -2.46
N TYR A 12 26.50 5.50 -1.23
CA TYR A 12 26.70 4.43 -0.25
C TYR A 12 26.13 3.07 -0.69
N LEU A 13 25.00 3.06 -1.41
CA LEU A 13 24.41 1.83 -1.95
C LEU A 13 25.21 1.32 -3.14
N ASP A 14 25.54 2.21 -4.08
CA ASP A 14 26.32 1.84 -5.27
C ASP A 14 27.72 1.31 -4.89
N GLN A 15 28.35 1.86 -3.85
CA GLN A 15 29.63 1.36 -3.33
C GLN A 15 29.51 -0.01 -2.65
N LYS A 16 28.44 -0.24 -1.89
CA LYS A 16 28.28 -1.48 -1.10
C LYS A 16 27.73 -2.64 -1.92
N PHE A 17 27.00 -2.36 -3.00
CA PHE A 17 26.34 -3.34 -3.85
C PHE A 17 26.58 -3.03 -5.34
N PRO A 18 27.81 -3.26 -5.84
CA PRO A 18 28.24 -2.81 -7.18
C PRO A 18 27.50 -3.48 -8.34
N ASP A 19 26.86 -4.63 -8.10
CA ASP A 19 26.11 -5.41 -9.09
C ASP A 19 24.60 -5.15 -9.05
N ILE A 20 24.14 -4.21 -8.22
CA ILE A 20 22.74 -3.81 -8.10
C ILE A 20 22.62 -2.35 -8.53
N HIS A 21 21.71 -2.06 -9.46
CA HIS A 21 21.50 -0.69 -9.92
C HIS A 21 20.40 -0.02 -9.12
N PHE A 22 20.78 1.04 -8.40
CA PHE A 22 19.83 1.83 -7.62
C PHE A 22 19.38 3.07 -8.39
N SER A 23 18.07 3.34 -8.32
CA SER A 23 17.48 4.62 -8.66
C SER A 23 16.56 5.08 -7.53
N PHE A 24 16.41 6.39 -7.40
CA PHE A 24 15.65 6.98 -6.32
C PHE A 24 14.60 7.93 -6.87
N TYR A 25 13.37 7.79 -6.38
CA TYR A 25 12.22 8.55 -6.83
C TYR A 25 11.54 9.24 -5.65
N GLN A 26 11.08 10.47 -5.87
CA GLN A 26 10.30 11.22 -4.89
C GLN A 26 9.00 11.72 -5.51
N SER A 27 7.97 11.82 -4.69
CA SER A 27 6.71 12.37 -5.12
C SER A 27 6.82 13.88 -5.36
N THR A 28 6.09 14.40 -6.34
CA THR A 28 6.14 15.82 -6.76
C THR A 28 5.26 16.74 -5.92
N ASP A 29 4.59 16.25 -4.89
CA ASP A 29 3.81 17.08 -3.97
C ASP A 29 4.72 17.96 -3.10
N ILE A 30 4.11 18.97 -2.48
CA ILE A 30 4.81 20.05 -1.76
C ILE A 30 5.69 19.52 -0.63
N GLU A 31 5.37 18.36 -0.06
CA GLU A 31 6.11 17.78 1.07
C GLU A 31 7.00 16.60 0.69
N HIS A 32 7.08 16.24 -0.60
CA HIS A 32 7.79 15.03 -1.07
C HIS A 32 7.43 13.80 -0.22
N PHE A 33 6.13 13.62 0.06
CA PHE A 33 5.63 12.69 1.05
C PHE A 33 6.10 11.25 0.85
N ILE A 34 6.29 10.83 -0.41
CA ILE A 34 6.73 9.48 -0.77
C ILE A 34 8.17 9.51 -1.26
N SER A 35 9.01 8.72 -0.60
CA SER A 35 10.37 8.43 -1.05
C SER A 35 10.46 6.96 -1.47
N CYS A 36 11.00 6.68 -2.65
CA CYS A 36 11.04 5.34 -3.23
C CYS A 36 12.42 5.00 -3.76
N PHE A 37 13.05 4.00 -3.15
CA PHE A 37 14.26 3.37 -3.67
C PHE A 37 13.87 2.23 -4.59
N VAL A 38 14.51 2.14 -5.75
CA VAL A 38 14.37 1.02 -6.68
C VAL A 38 15.71 0.33 -6.80
N ALA A 39 15.75 -0.96 -6.47
CA ALA A 39 16.90 -1.83 -6.58
C ALA A 39 16.69 -2.81 -7.73
N ARG A 40 17.35 -2.59 -8.87
CA ARG A 40 17.38 -3.55 -9.98
C ARG A 40 18.42 -4.61 -9.68
N VAL A 41 17.95 -5.77 -9.24
CA VAL A 41 18.79 -6.91 -8.86
C VAL A 41 18.97 -7.84 -10.06
N PRO A 42 20.18 -8.39 -10.28
CA PRO A 42 20.45 -9.14 -11.51
C PRO A 42 19.77 -10.51 -11.53
N ASN A 43 19.52 -11.10 -10.36
CA ASN A 43 18.90 -12.42 -10.24
C ASN A 43 18.30 -12.65 -8.84
N HIS A 44 17.58 -13.77 -8.72
CA HIS A 44 16.96 -14.22 -7.48
C HIS A 44 17.94 -14.30 -6.30
N GLN A 45 19.13 -14.88 -6.51
CA GLN A 45 20.10 -15.11 -5.45
C GLN A 45 20.61 -13.80 -4.86
N ARG A 46 20.88 -12.80 -5.71
CA ARG A 46 21.28 -11.46 -5.24
C ARG A 46 20.21 -10.74 -4.47
N CYS A 47 18.93 -10.91 -4.84
CA CYS A 47 17.83 -10.40 -4.04
C CYS A 47 17.85 -11.05 -2.65
N LYS A 48 17.92 -12.38 -2.59
CA LYS A 48 17.92 -13.17 -1.35
C LYS A 48 19.03 -12.75 -0.39
N ASP A 49 20.25 -12.57 -0.91
CA ASP A 49 21.43 -12.32 -0.08
C ASP A 49 21.50 -10.87 0.43
N ASN A 50 20.90 -9.91 -0.30
CA ASN A 50 21.14 -8.49 -0.04
C ASN A 50 19.91 -7.71 0.46
N TRP A 51 18.68 -8.20 0.32
CA TRP A 51 17.48 -7.38 0.59
C TRP A 51 17.45 -6.78 2.00
N LEU A 52 17.88 -7.55 3.01
CA LEU A 52 17.89 -7.09 4.40
C LEU A 52 19.00 -6.06 4.65
N ASN A 53 20.18 -6.27 4.06
CA ASN A 53 21.29 -5.33 4.18
C ASN A 53 20.95 -4.01 3.49
N ILE A 54 20.38 -4.05 2.28
CA ILE A 54 19.91 -2.86 1.56
C ILE A 54 18.88 -2.10 2.39
N THR A 55 17.89 -2.82 2.96
CA THR A 55 16.88 -2.22 3.85
C THR A 55 17.54 -1.50 5.03
N THR A 56 18.52 -2.14 5.65
CA THR A 56 19.23 -1.62 6.82
C THR A 56 20.05 -0.38 6.48
N GLU A 57 20.76 -0.39 5.34
CA GLU A 57 21.51 0.78 4.88
C GLU A 57 20.62 1.98 4.62
N ILE A 58 19.47 1.78 3.98
CA ILE A 58 18.51 2.87 3.75
C ILE A 58 17.93 3.37 5.09
N ALA A 59 17.65 2.47 6.03
CA ALA A 59 17.15 2.85 7.35
C ALA A 59 18.15 3.76 8.10
N ILE A 60 19.43 3.39 8.09
CA ILE A 60 20.49 4.10 8.82
C ILE A 60 20.86 5.41 8.12
N ASN A 61 21.09 5.37 6.81
CA ASN A 61 21.68 6.52 6.11
C ASN A 61 20.63 7.50 5.57
N PHE A 62 19.39 7.06 5.35
CA PHE A 62 18.33 7.90 4.80
C PHE A 62 17.19 8.12 5.80
N GLN A 63 16.54 7.06 6.28
CA GLN A 63 15.36 7.19 7.16
C GLN A 63 15.69 7.92 8.46
N ALA A 64 16.83 7.61 9.10
CA ALA A 64 17.24 8.25 10.35
C ALA A 64 17.59 9.74 10.20
N ALA A 65 17.88 10.21 8.98
CA ALA A 65 18.17 11.61 8.69
C ALA A 65 16.90 12.45 8.44
N LEU A 66 15.74 11.81 8.23
CA LEU A 66 14.49 12.52 7.98
C LEU A 66 13.96 13.15 9.27
N THR A 67 13.61 14.42 9.21
CA THR A 67 12.99 15.16 10.32
C THR A 67 11.48 15.01 10.36
N SER A 68 10.86 14.76 9.21
CA SER A 68 9.41 14.55 9.10
C SER A 68 9.07 13.10 9.42
N GLU A 69 8.29 12.91 10.50
CA GLU A 69 7.76 11.60 10.87
C GLU A 69 6.93 11.01 9.71
N LEU A 70 6.07 11.82 9.10
CA LEU A 70 5.26 11.39 7.96
C LEU A 70 6.12 10.91 6.79
N ALA A 71 7.17 11.65 6.40
CA ALA A 71 8.07 11.22 5.33
C ALA A 71 8.82 9.92 5.71
N SER A 72 9.23 9.79 6.98
CA SER A 72 9.94 8.60 7.47
C SER A 72 9.08 7.34 7.46
N TRP A 73 7.76 7.48 7.55
CA TRP A 73 6.81 6.37 7.44
C TRP A 73 6.46 6.03 6.00
N ASN A 74 6.76 6.89 5.03
CA ASN A 74 6.36 6.75 3.61
C ASN A 74 7.54 6.50 2.69
N ILE A 75 8.44 5.63 3.15
CA ILE A 75 9.58 5.15 2.38
C ILE A 75 9.27 3.76 1.81
N TYR A 76 9.47 3.63 0.50
CA TYR A 76 9.32 2.41 -0.28
C TYR A 76 10.67 1.91 -0.76
N LEU A 77 10.81 0.60 -0.81
CA LEU A 77 11.93 -0.10 -1.44
C LEU A 77 11.37 -1.16 -2.39
N VAL A 78 11.57 -0.94 -3.69
CA VAL A 78 11.10 -1.82 -4.75
C VAL A 78 12.27 -2.62 -5.31
N PHE A 79 12.21 -3.94 -5.20
CA PHE A 79 13.13 -4.85 -5.85
C PHE A 79 12.58 -5.25 -7.22
N ILE A 80 13.35 -5.01 -8.28
CA ILE A 80 13.01 -5.44 -9.64
C ILE A 80 14.03 -6.50 -10.06
N CYS A 81 13.55 -7.71 -10.34
CA CYS A 81 14.35 -8.84 -10.80
C CYS A 81 13.89 -9.27 -12.20
N PRO A 82 14.80 -9.56 -13.15
CA PRO A 82 14.41 -10.04 -14.48
C PRO A 82 13.81 -11.46 -14.45
N GLU A 83 14.09 -12.21 -13.39
CA GLU A 83 13.62 -13.57 -13.15
C GLU A 83 12.53 -13.60 -12.08
N GLN A 84 11.69 -14.64 -12.12
CA GLN A 84 10.72 -14.87 -11.07
C GLN A 84 11.42 -15.16 -9.74
N ILE A 85 11.03 -14.42 -8.71
CA ILE A 85 11.49 -14.66 -7.35
C ILE A 85 10.61 -15.72 -6.69
N ASP A 86 11.22 -16.64 -5.94
CA ASP A 86 10.51 -17.63 -5.15
C ASP A 86 9.43 -16.98 -4.28
N LYS A 87 8.25 -17.61 -4.23
CA LYS A 87 7.09 -17.09 -3.51
C LYS A 87 7.38 -16.91 -2.02
N HIS A 88 8.16 -17.80 -1.42
CA HIS A 88 8.49 -17.72 0.00
C HIS A 88 9.37 -16.49 0.29
N LEU A 89 10.42 -16.28 -0.49
CA LEU A 89 11.31 -15.12 -0.38
C LEU A 89 10.56 -13.82 -0.67
N LYS A 90 9.75 -13.78 -1.73
CA LYS A 90 8.90 -12.63 -2.02
C LYS A 90 8.01 -12.28 -0.83
N TYR A 91 7.31 -13.27 -0.28
CA TYR A 91 6.47 -13.09 0.90
C TYR A 91 7.28 -12.60 2.11
N GLN A 92 8.44 -13.19 2.36
CA GLN A 92 9.34 -12.79 3.45
C GLN A 92 9.76 -11.32 3.34
N ILE A 93 10.13 -10.87 2.15
CA ILE A 93 10.55 -9.49 1.89
C ILE A 93 9.37 -8.53 2.08
N GLU A 94 8.24 -8.78 1.39
CA GLU A 94 7.11 -7.85 1.38
C GLU A 94 6.41 -7.74 2.74
N ASN A 95 6.41 -8.81 3.55
CA ASN A 95 5.80 -8.80 4.89
C ASN A 95 6.77 -8.37 6.00
N ASN A 96 8.04 -8.15 5.66
CA ASN A 96 9.01 -7.66 6.63
C ASN A 96 8.70 -6.19 6.96
N ARG A 97 8.23 -5.95 8.19
CA ARG A 97 7.82 -4.63 8.70
C ARG A 97 8.99 -3.73 9.14
N PHE A 98 10.23 -4.19 9.00
CA PHE A 98 11.38 -3.39 9.44
C PHE A 98 11.62 -2.23 8.47
N ALA A 99 11.61 -1.00 9.01
CA ALA A 99 11.99 0.27 8.39
C ALA A 99 11.12 0.76 7.21
N LEU A 100 10.97 -0.04 6.15
CA LEU A 100 10.48 0.39 4.84
C LEU A 100 9.34 -0.50 4.34
N ARG A 101 8.43 0.04 3.54
CA ARG A 101 7.49 -0.77 2.76
C ARG A 101 8.23 -1.38 1.57
N LYS A 102 8.21 -2.71 1.46
CA LYS A 102 8.98 -3.43 0.44
C LYS A 102 8.06 -4.06 -0.58
N ILE A 103 8.47 -4.03 -1.84
CA ILE A 103 7.72 -4.60 -2.95
C ILE A 103 8.70 -5.37 -3.84
N VAL A 104 8.32 -6.56 -4.29
CA VAL A 104 9.16 -7.41 -5.14
C VAL A 104 8.45 -7.70 -6.46
N LEU A 105 9.06 -7.27 -7.56
CA LEU A 105 8.51 -7.37 -8.90
C LEU A 105 9.45 -8.19 -9.79
N ALA A 106 8.87 -9.13 -10.52
CA ALA A 106 9.54 -9.84 -11.59
C ALA A 106 9.25 -9.13 -12.91
N SER A 107 10.20 -8.36 -13.42
CA SER A 107 10.07 -7.61 -14.67
C SER A 107 11.41 -7.47 -15.37
N LYS A 108 11.42 -7.67 -16.68
CA LYS A 108 12.58 -7.37 -17.52
C LYS A 108 12.51 -5.90 -17.93
N ILE A 109 13.52 -5.15 -17.52
CA ILE A 109 13.65 -3.73 -17.85
C ILE A 109 14.56 -3.59 -19.06
N ASP A 110 14.12 -2.82 -20.04
CA ASP A 110 14.92 -2.44 -21.20
C ASP A 110 15.83 -1.27 -20.81
N GLU A 111 17.14 -1.43 -20.97
CA GLU A 111 18.13 -0.39 -20.61
C GLU A 111 17.98 0.90 -21.44
N THR A 112 17.29 0.88 -22.58
CA THR A 112 17.03 2.12 -23.35
C THR A 112 15.80 2.89 -22.86
N MET A 113 14.85 2.22 -22.22
CA MET A 113 13.57 2.80 -21.78
C MET A 113 13.31 2.63 -20.27
N TRP A 114 14.36 2.29 -19.51
CA TRP A 114 14.25 1.87 -18.11
C TRP A 114 13.53 2.89 -17.24
N GLU A 115 13.81 4.18 -17.44
CA GLU A 115 13.25 5.24 -16.60
C GLU A 115 11.73 5.30 -16.73
N GLN A 116 11.21 5.25 -17.97
CA GLN A 116 9.78 5.27 -18.23
C GLN A 116 9.12 3.99 -17.71
N GLN A 117 9.73 2.83 -17.94
CA GLN A 117 9.20 1.56 -17.46
C GLN A 117 9.12 1.51 -15.93
N ILE A 118 10.15 1.97 -15.23
CA ILE A 118 10.13 2.03 -13.76
C ILE A 118 9.07 3.02 -13.31
N ARG A 119 8.96 4.19 -13.93
CA ARG A 119 7.93 5.18 -13.59
C ARG A 119 6.52 4.61 -13.71
N ASP A 120 6.22 3.91 -14.80
CA ASP A 120 4.93 3.27 -15.03
C ASP A 120 4.65 2.17 -13.99
N ILE A 121 5.66 1.37 -13.67
CA ILE A 121 5.57 0.34 -12.62
C ILE A 121 5.26 0.97 -11.27
N LEU A 122 5.98 2.03 -10.90
CA LEU A 122 5.79 2.72 -9.62
C LEU A 122 4.42 3.41 -9.55
N GLY A 123 3.96 4.01 -10.64
CA GLY A 123 2.64 4.64 -10.74
C GLY A 123 1.52 3.65 -10.44
N ARG A 124 1.51 2.50 -11.12
CA ARG A 124 0.50 1.44 -10.87
C ARG A 124 0.64 0.85 -9.46
N THR A 125 1.87 0.57 -9.04
CA THR A 125 2.09 -0.22 -7.82
C THR A 125 1.97 0.59 -6.53
N ILE A 126 2.44 1.84 -6.53
CA ILE A 126 2.46 2.70 -5.33
C ILE A 126 1.31 3.71 -5.36
N LEU A 127 1.03 4.31 -6.52
CA LEU A 127 0.02 5.37 -6.65
C LEU A 127 -1.37 4.82 -7.02
N GLY A 128 -1.44 3.60 -7.57
CA GLY A 128 -2.69 2.99 -8.03
C GLY A 128 -3.25 3.71 -9.25
N ASP A 129 -2.39 4.21 -10.15
CA ASP A 129 -2.80 4.99 -11.33
C ASP A 129 -3.70 4.20 -12.31
N ASP A 130 -3.73 2.88 -12.19
CA ASP A 130 -4.58 1.95 -12.97
C ASP A 130 -5.93 1.64 -12.30
N LEU A 131 -6.22 2.21 -11.13
CA LEU A 131 -7.51 2.04 -10.46
C LEU A 131 -8.59 2.85 -11.18
N GLU A 132 -9.34 2.16 -12.03
CA GLU A 132 -10.60 2.69 -12.57
C GLU A 132 -11.68 2.59 -11.48
N LEU A 133 -12.23 3.74 -11.09
CA LEU A 133 -13.39 3.77 -10.22
C LEU A 133 -14.60 3.36 -11.06
N ASP A 134 -14.97 2.08 -11.00
CA ASP A 134 -16.25 1.63 -11.52
C ASP A 134 -17.33 2.52 -10.87
N SER A 135 -18.12 3.23 -11.68
CA SER A 135 -19.25 4.03 -11.19
C SER A 135 -20.38 3.10 -10.72
N VAL A 136 -20.12 2.29 -9.69
CA VAL A 136 -21.16 1.54 -8.97
C VAL A 136 -22.15 2.50 -8.31
N LEU A 137 -21.79 3.78 -8.18
CA LEU A 137 -22.72 4.86 -7.82
C LEU A 137 -23.88 5.03 -8.81
N ASP A 138 -23.77 4.60 -10.07
CA ASP A 138 -24.88 4.65 -11.03
C ASP A 138 -25.75 3.38 -11.03
N ARG A 139 -25.28 2.28 -10.41
CA ARG A 139 -26.00 0.99 -10.39
C ARG A 139 -26.51 0.58 -9.00
N ALA A 140 -26.15 1.30 -7.93
CA ALA A 140 -26.69 1.05 -6.60
C ALA A 140 -28.05 1.71 -6.33
N CYS A 141 -28.61 2.48 -7.28
CA CYS A 141 -29.92 3.13 -7.13
C CYS A 141 -31.00 2.65 -8.12
N THR A 142 -30.75 1.60 -8.90
CA THR A 142 -31.74 1.07 -9.86
C THR A 142 -32.30 -0.30 -9.49
N ASP A 143 -31.88 -0.87 -8.36
CA ASP A 143 -32.63 -1.95 -7.71
C ASP A 143 -33.70 -1.32 -6.80
N PRO A 144 -35.00 -1.56 -7.00
CA PRO A 144 -36.06 -0.95 -6.19
C PRO A 144 -35.99 -1.30 -4.69
N LEU A 145 -35.12 -2.25 -4.30
CA LEU A 145 -34.99 -2.78 -2.96
C LEU A 145 -34.24 -1.84 -1.98
N ILE A 146 -33.58 -0.78 -2.46
CA ILE A 146 -33.02 0.27 -1.59
C ILE A 146 -33.71 1.60 -1.87
N THR A 147 -35.04 1.60 -1.74
CA THR A 147 -35.82 2.81 -1.42
C THR A 147 -35.95 2.99 0.09
N THR A 148 -34.97 2.53 0.87
CA THR A 148 -34.87 2.93 2.27
C THR A 148 -34.15 4.27 2.32
N ASP A 149 -34.94 5.34 2.43
CA ASP A 149 -34.58 6.64 3.02
C ASP A 149 -33.18 6.58 3.65
N GLU A 150 -32.18 7.24 3.06
CA GLU A 150 -30.78 7.24 3.57
C GLU A 150 -30.71 7.58 5.07
N ASN A 151 -31.76 8.23 5.59
CA ASN A 151 -31.91 8.55 7.01
C ASN A 151 -32.40 7.37 7.87
N PHE A 152 -32.77 6.22 7.33
CA PHE A 152 -33.18 5.05 8.11
C PHE A 152 -31.98 4.44 8.84
N ILE A 153 -30.88 4.14 8.13
CA ILE A 153 -29.65 3.63 8.76
C ILE A 153 -29.12 4.66 9.75
N ARG A 154 -29.09 5.94 9.35
CA ARG A 154 -28.64 7.03 10.23
C ARG A 154 -29.53 7.17 11.47
N ARG A 155 -30.86 7.17 11.34
CA ARG A 155 -31.79 7.21 12.49
C ARG A 155 -31.71 5.96 13.36
N ALA A 156 -31.56 4.78 12.76
CA ALA A 156 -31.40 3.53 13.49
C ALA A 156 -30.13 3.59 14.35
N LEU A 157 -29.02 4.11 13.81
CA LEU A 157 -27.76 4.24 14.55
C LEU A 157 -27.80 5.38 15.59
N THR A 158 -28.48 6.50 15.32
CA THR A 158 -28.56 7.63 16.26
C THR A 158 -29.59 7.43 17.37
N ASN A 159 -30.68 6.70 17.09
CA ASN A 159 -31.75 6.43 18.05
C ASN A 159 -31.55 5.09 18.79
N ALA A 160 -30.55 4.29 18.40
CA ALA A 160 -30.24 3.07 19.11
C ALA A 160 -29.76 3.39 20.54
N PRO A 161 -30.36 2.77 21.58
CA PRO A 161 -29.85 2.89 22.94
C PRO A 161 -28.42 2.33 22.97
N LYS A 162 -27.52 2.96 23.74
CA LYS A 162 -26.08 2.62 23.89
C LYS A 162 -25.85 1.11 23.74
N ILE A 163 -25.44 0.70 22.54
CA ILE A 163 -25.25 -0.69 22.21
C ILE A 163 -23.95 -1.14 22.90
N PRO A 164 -23.98 -2.18 23.75
CA PRO A 164 -22.77 -2.68 24.38
C PRO A 164 -21.86 -3.32 23.32
N LEU A 165 -20.69 -2.70 23.11
CA LEU A 165 -19.66 -3.11 22.15
C LEU A 165 -18.69 -4.16 22.70
N ASP A 166 -18.88 -4.60 23.95
CA ASP A 166 -18.04 -5.61 24.57
C ASP A 166 -18.38 -7.03 24.11
N GLY A 167 -17.41 -7.94 24.24
CA GLY A 167 -17.52 -9.33 23.81
C GLY A 167 -18.31 -10.25 24.75
N LYS A 168 -19.03 -9.71 25.74
CA LYS A 168 -19.81 -10.53 26.67
C LYS A 168 -21.03 -11.13 25.99
N GLU A 169 -21.35 -12.38 26.33
CA GLU A 169 -22.47 -13.11 25.74
C GLU A 169 -23.79 -12.33 25.83
N LYS A 170 -24.09 -11.73 26.98
CA LYS A 170 -25.29 -10.90 27.17
C LYS A 170 -25.36 -9.72 26.20
N SER A 171 -24.22 -9.08 25.92
CA SER A 171 -24.12 -7.95 25.00
C SER A 171 -24.29 -8.37 23.54
N ILE A 172 -23.77 -9.55 23.18
CA ILE A 172 -23.97 -10.15 21.85
C ILE A 172 -25.45 -10.46 21.62
N GLN A 173 -26.15 -11.03 22.62
CA GLN A 173 -27.57 -11.35 22.52
C GLN A 173 -28.44 -10.09 22.36
N ILE A 174 -28.13 -9.01 23.10
CA ILE A 174 -28.79 -7.71 22.95
C ILE A 174 -28.63 -7.18 21.52
N ARG A 175 -27.41 -7.22 20.97
CA ARG A 175 -27.13 -6.79 19.60
C ARG A 175 -27.89 -7.62 18.56
N ARG A 176 -27.92 -8.94 18.70
CA ARG A 176 -28.65 -9.84 17.79
C ARG A 176 -30.13 -9.52 17.76
N LYS A 177 -30.77 -9.39 18.92
CA LYS A 177 -32.19 -9.07 19.03
C LYS A 177 -32.54 -7.74 18.33
N GLN A 178 -31.71 -6.72 18.50
CA GLN A 178 -31.93 -5.42 17.85
C GLN A 178 -31.77 -5.48 16.33
N ILE A 179 -30.81 -6.27 15.82
CA ILE A 179 -30.65 -6.49 14.38
C ILE A 179 -31.88 -7.19 13.81
N GLU A 180 -32.40 -8.21 14.51
CA GLU A 180 -33.63 -8.91 14.10
C GLU A 180 -34.84 -7.96 14.08
N GLU A 181 -35.01 -7.10 15.09
CA GLU A 181 -36.06 -6.08 15.12
C GLU A 181 -35.95 -5.09 13.95
N LEU A 182 -34.73 -4.66 13.59
CA LEU A 182 -34.49 -3.77 12.44
C LEU A 182 -34.79 -4.47 11.11
N LEU A 183 -34.40 -5.73 10.94
CA LEU A 183 -34.68 -6.51 9.74
C LEU A 183 -36.20 -6.65 9.51
N VAL A 184 -36.98 -6.88 10.57
CA VAL A 184 -38.44 -6.95 10.49
C VAL A 184 -39.06 -5.61 10.07
N GLN A 185 -38.49 -4.47 10.50
CA GLN A 185 -38.98 -3.15 10.09
C GLN A 185 -38.70 -2.86 8.61
N VAL A 186 -37.54 -3.28 8.10
CA VAL A 186 -37.17 -3.10 6.68
C VAL A 186 -37.99 -3.99 5.75
N THR A 187 -38.42 -5.17 6.21
CA THR A 187 -39.17 -6.14 5.38
C THR A 187 -40.69 -5.86 5.32
N LYS A 188 -41.18 -4.90 6.12
CA LYS A 188 -42.61 -4.53 6.19
C LYS A 188 -43.00 -3.35 5.27
N ILE A 189 -42.09 -2.91 4.41
CA ILE A 189 -42.29 -1.86 3.39
C ILE A 189 -42.28 -2.55 2.03
#